data_AF-A0A7W7HLD2-F1
#
_entry.id   AF-A0A7W7HLD2-F1
#
_cell.length_a   1.000
_cell.length_b   1.000
_cell.length_c   1.000
_cell.angle_alpha   90.00
_cell.angle_beta   90.00
_cell.angle_gamma   90.00
#
_symmetry.space_group_name_H-M   'P 1'
#
loop_
_entity.id
_entity.type
_entity.pdbx_description
1 polymer ?
#
loop_
_entity_poly.entity_id
_entity_poly.type
_entity_poly.pdbx_seq_one_letter_code
_entity_poly.pdbx_strand_id
1 'polypeptide(L)'
;MPIAHHRYHLVGPVLVRASTFPEHPLPPPPDPTATIEQAWAWLAAAWADPILQEAVTLATPDLAARMRRLVDAPGEASERNIRRAVAAITTYLMRWQRRATPFGLFAGVTTATVGAAAASFGENHRSAIRADADWLAQIVDKLDQDHELRRRLTVVADNSMVVRGGRVFVTQRPQPGPEKPGPVRETSTRCTRVVAAALRAATHPIGFEDLLARLCSDLHADRASVEALLHGLVDGRFLITGLRPPSTAVDGLSHVLHTLEAAGVEDIPRVAPTATRLNRVHTLLTQHNTATDVAAQAGLRRSATELMSNLATTTTHPLAADVRLDAEVRVSTEVLDEVARAAEVLLRLTSQPFGPQAWLDYHVRFRNRYGPGALVPVRELLADSGLGYPHGYLGTPAARPVWRTVTQRDVHLLRLVQQAMLDGTDEIRLSATDIAALTVGNHTSVMPPERIELGVTVHACSALALDRGDFELRIIGAPRTPTSMIGRFVYLLDASDRDRVAQTYTTVAEADGGAVTAQLSFPPRRIHNGNVTSTGRLQPQTVSIAEHPDGDGTSLDDLAVTADAEQLYLERSATGSLPSRHESPQHHPATPPHF
;
A
#
# COMPACT_ATOMS: atom_id res chain seq x y z
N MET A 1 36.76 11.59 18.11
CA MET A 1 35.70 10.81 18.76
C MET A 1 35.78 9.38 18.23
N PRO A 2 35.65 8.34 19.07
CA PRO A 2 35.60 6.98 18.54
C PRO A 2 34.34 6.86 17.67
N ILE A 3 34.48 6.23 16.50
CA ILE A 3 33.36 5.95 15.59
C ILE A 3 32.35 5.12 16.37
N ALA A 4 31.17 5.67 16.64
CA ALA A 4 30.09 4.92 17.24
C ALA A 4 29.67 3.85 16.22
N HIS A 5 30.00 2.59 16.49
CA HIS A 5 29.58 1.48 15.64
C HIS A 5 28.10 1.19 15.93
N HIS A 6 27.21 1.89 15.22
CA HIS A 6 25.78 1.58 15.21
C HIS A 6 25.51 0.30 14.41
N ARG A 7 24.57 -0.51 14.88
CA ARG A 7 24.10 -1.71 14.16
C ARG A 7 23.44 -1.34 12.84
N TYR A 8 22.69 -0.24 12.83
CA TYR A 8 22.03 0.29 11.66
C TYR A 8 22.73 1.54 11.17
N HIS A 9 22.82 1.68 9.86
CA HIS A 9 23.26 2.87 9.17
C HIS A 9 22.23 3.25 8.12
N LEU A 10 22.26 4.51 7.68
CA LEU A 10 21.38 4.98 6.62
C LEU A 10 21.67 4.22 5.31
N VAL A 11 20.62 3.63 4.73
CA VAL A 11 20.63 3.05 3.39
C VAL A 11 19.52 3.73 2.58
N GLY A 12 19.82 4.11 1.34
CA GLY A 12 18.86 4.81 0.47
C GLY A 12 18.71 6.32 0.79
N PRO A 13 17.69 6.98 0.21
CA PRO A 13 17.41 8.39 0.46
C PRO A 13 16.59 8.60 1.75
N VAL A 14 16.82 9.74 2.43
CA VAL A 14 15.99 10.19 3.55
C VAL A 14 14.76 10.90 2.99
N LEU A 15 13.56 10.34 3.21
CA LEU A 15 12.31 10.98 2.79
C LEU A 15 11.96 12.12 3.74
N VAL A 16 11.84 13.34 3.20
CA VAL A 16 11.30 14.50 3.91
C VAL A 16 9.84 14.65 3.55
N ARG A 17 9.02 14.92 4.56
CA ARG A 17 7.62 15.29 4.40
C ARG A 17 7.43 16.68 4.97
N ALA A 18 6.77 17.56 4.22
CA ALA A 18 6.48 18.91 4.68
C ALA A 18 5.10 19.36 4.23
N SER A 19 4.57 20.33 4.96
CA SER A 19 3.39 21.07 4.55
C SER A 19 3.69 21.92 3.33
N THR A 20 2.69 22.09 2.48
CA THR A 20 2.67 23.04 1.34
C THR A 20 1.86 24.29 1.68
N PHE A 21 1.69 24.61 2.97
CA PHE A 21 0.88 25.74 3.41
C PHE A 21 1.40 27.02 2.75
N PRO A 22 0.53 27.80 2.11
CA PRO A 22 0.98 28.97 1.38
C PRO A 22 1.58 30.03 2.31
N GLU A 23 2.52 30.81 1.80
CA GLU A 23 3.17 31.87 2.59
C GLU A 23 2.22 33.04 2.90
N HIS A 24 1.18 33.26 2.08
CA HIS A 24 0.23 34.33 2.32
C HIS A 24 -0.74 33.98 3.47
N PRO A 25 -1.12 34.98 4.29
CA PRO A 25 -1.97 34.73 5.45
C PRO A 25 -3.38 34.34 5.03
N LEU A 26 -3.82 33.15 5.43
CA LEU A 26 -5.24 32.77 5.42
C LEU A 26 -5.94 33.33 6.68
N PRO A 27 -7.22 33.72 6.60
CA PRO A 27 -7.92 34.35 7.72
C PRO A 27 -7.97 33.41 8.93
N PRO A 28 -7.61 33.88 10.14
CA PRO A 28 -7.62 33.04 11.34
C PRO A 28 -9.05 32.55 11.62
N PRO A 29 -9.23 31.30 12.09
CA PRO A 29 -10.54 30.77 12.42
C PRO A 29 -11.32 31.68 13.38
N PRO A 30 -12.64 31.82 13.21
CA PRO A 30 -13.45 32.64 14.10
C PRO A 30 -13.52 32.01 15.50
N ASP A 31 -13.70 32.84 16.52
CA ASP A 31 -13.95 32.36 17.88
C ASP A 31 -15.17 31.43 17.90
N PRO A 32 -15.16 30.33 18.67
CA PRO A 32 -16.35 29.50 18.89
C PRO A 32 -17.61 30.28 19.27
N THR A 33 -17.48 31.44 19.93
CA THR A 33 -18.59 32.32 20.32
C THR A 33 -19.00 33.33 19.24
N ALA A 34 -18.38 33.30 18.06
CA ALA A 34 -18.74 34.19 16.95
C ALA A 34 -20.22 34.05 16.56
N THR A 35 -20.81 35.19 16.17
CA THR A 35 -22.17 35.20 15.61
C THR A 35 -22.20 34.46 14.27
N ILE A 36 -23.39 34.09 13.80
CA ILE A 36 -23.52 33.38 12.53
C ILE A 36 -23.09 34.25 11.36
N GLU A 37 -23.34 35.55 11.42
CA GLU A 37 -22.91 36.51 10.40
C GLU A 37 -21.38 36.59 10.34
N GLN A 38 -20.70 36.62 11.50
CA GLN A 38 -19.24 36.62 11.59
C GLN A 38 -18.66 35.30 11.08
N ALA A 39 -19.25 34.17 11.48
CA ALA A 39 -18.84 32.84 11.05
C ALA A 39 -18.99 32.68 9.53
N TRP A 40 -20.10 33.18 8.95
CA TRP A 40 -20.32 33.18 7.51
C TRP A 40 -19.37 34.12 6.77
N ALA A 41 -19.15 35.34 7.28
CA ALA A 41 -18.23 36.30 6.66
C ALA A 41 -16.81 35.74 6.61
N TRP A 42 -16.34 35.11 7.69
CA TRP A 42 -15.07 34.38 7.68
C TRP A 42 -15.07 33.24 6.66
N LEU A 43 -16.13 32.44 6.63
CA LEU A 43 -16.23 31.29 5.73
C LEU A 43 -16.17 31.72 4.25
N ALA A 44 -16.88 32.79 3.89
CA ALA A 44 -16.88 33.36 2.55
C ALA A 44 -15.51 33.95 2.18
N ALA A 45 -14.87 34.66 3.11
CA ALA A 45 -13.52 35.21 2.91
C ALA A 45 -12.47 34.10 2.74
N ALA A 46 -12.50 33.07 3.59
CA ALA A 46 -11.61 31.92 3.46
C ALA A 46 -11.86 31.19 2.14
N TRP A 47 -13.12 30.95 1.78
CA TRP A 47 -13.47 30.28 0.54
C TRP A 47 -13.19 31.12 -0.70
N ALA A 48 -13.00 32.44 -0.61
CA ALA A 48 -12.59 33.25 -1.75
C ALA A 48 -11.14 32.98 -2.20
N ASP A 49 -10.34 32.32 -1.37
CA ASP A 49 -8.96 31.95 -1.70
C ASP A 49 -8.92 30.77 -2.70
N PRO A 50 -8.34 30.96 -3.91
CA PRO A 50 -8.33 29.93 -4.94
C PRO A 50 -7.48 28.71 -4.55
N ILE A 51 -6.39 28.91 -3.80
CA ILE A 51 -5.49 27.82 -3.36
C ILE A 51 -6.22 26.93 -2.34
N LEU A 52 -6.97 27.54 -1.42
CA LEU A 52 -7.82 26.79 -0.49
C LEU A 52 -8.94 26.03 -1.20
N GLN A 53 -9.65 26.71 -2.12
CA GLN A 53 -10.70 26.07 -2.90
C GLN A 53 -10.18 24.83 -3.62
N GLU A 54 -9.01 24.93 -4.26
CA GLU A 54 -8.41 23.83 -5.01
C GLU A 54 -8.01 22.66 -4.12
N ALA A 55 -7.28 22.93 -3.03
CA ALA A 55 -6.85 21.89 -2.10
C ALA A 55 -8.04 21.14 -1.47
N VAL A 56 -9.09 21.87 -1.05
CA VAL A 56 -10.31 21.28 -0.51
C VAL A 56 -11.11 20.55 -1.58
N THR A 57 -11.19 21.09 -2.80
CA THR A 57 -11.91 20.43 -3.91
C THR A 57 -11.28 19.08 -4.24
N LEU A 58 -9.94 18.99 -4.28
CA LEU A 58 -9.25 17.73 -4.57
C LEU A 58 -9.40 16.72 -3.43
N ALA A 59 -9.28 17.16 -2.18
CA ALA A 59 -9.38 16.27 -1.02
C ALA A 59 -10.80 15.86 -0.67
N THR A 60 -11.80 16.73 -0.86
CA THR A 60 -13.20 16.51 -0.47
C THR A 60 -14.17 17.27 -1.38
N PRO A 61 -14.47 16.73 -2.57
CA PRO A 61 -15.37 17.34 -3.55
C PRO A 61 -16.76 17.67 -2.98
N ASP A 62 -17.31 16.82 -2.10
CA ASP A 62 -18.61 17.05 -1.45
C ASP A 62 -18.61 18.27 -0.53
N LEU A 63 -17.50 18.50 0.19
CA LEU A 63 -17.34 19.69 1.02
C LEU A 63 -17.23 20.91 0.13
N ALA A 64 -16.42 20.85 -0.93
CA ALA A 64 -16.30 21.96 -1.87
C ALA A 64 -17.62 22.32 -2.57
N ALA A 65 -18.40 21.32 -2.98
CA ALA A 65 -19.73 21.53 -3.55
C ALA A 65 -20.70 22.15 -2.53
N ARG A 66 -20.61 21.75 -1.26
CA ARG A 66 -21.38 22.37 -0.16
C ARG A 66 -20.97 23.81 0.08
N MET A 67 -19.67 24.10 0.07
CA MET A 67 -19.12 25.44 0.25
C MET A 67 -19.60 26.39 -0.85
N ARG A 68 -19.54 25.97 -2.12
CA ARG A 68 -20.09 26.74 -3.25
C ARG A 68 -21.56 27.10 -3.02
N ARG A 69 -22.42 26.11 -2.70
CA ARG A 69 -23.84 26.36 -2.40
C ARG A 69 -24.05 27.35 -1.24
N LEU A 70 -23.24 27.26 -0.18
CA LEU A 70 -23.35 28.15 0.98
C LEU A 70 -22.93 29.59 0.68
N VAL A 71 -21.95 29.78 -0.23
CA VAL A 71 -21.47 31.10 -0.64
C VAL A 71 -22.39 31.73 -1.69
N ASP A 72 -22.91 30.93 -2.63
CA ASP A 72 -23.76 31.41 -3.73
C ASP A 72 -25.20 31.73 -3.28
N ALA A 73 -25.72 31.01 -2.27
CA ALA A 73 -27.08 31.17 -1.77
C ALA A 73 -27.12 31.29 -0.22
N PRO A 74 -26.59 32.40 0.35
CA PRO A 74 -26.44 32.54 1.80
C PRO A 74 -27.77 32.54 2.56
N GLY A 75 -28.86 33.00 1.94
CA GLY A 75 -30.18 33.09 2.57
C GLY A 75 -30.88 31.74 2.82
N GLU A 76 -30.39 30.65 2.23
CA GLU A 76 -30.97 29.30 2.38
C GLU A 76 -30.19 28.42 3.36
N ALA A 77 -29.08 28.92 3.92
CA ALA A 77 -28.20 28.15 4.77
C ALA A 77 -28.67 28.15 6.23
N SER A 78 -28.98 26.96 6.77
CA SER A 78 -29.20 26.83 8.22
C SER A 78 -27.93 27.15 9.02
N GLU A 79 -28.08 27.74 10.21
CA GLU A 79 -26.96 28.02 11.13
C GLU A 79 -26.09 26.79 11.38
N ARG A 80 -26.73 25.62 11.54
CA ARG A 80 -26.06 24.33 11.73
C ARG A 80 -25.13 24.00 10.55
N ASN A 81 -25.55 24.28 9.32
CA ASN A 81 -24.73 24.02 8.14
C ASN A 81 -23.53 24.96 8.06
N ILE A 82 -23.71 26.25 8.39
CA ILE A 82 -22.63 27.23 8.46
C ILE A 82 -21.60 26.80 9.50
N ARG A 83 -22.02 26.50 10.74
CA ARG A 83 -21.09 26.05 11.80
C ARG A 83 -20.34 24.77 11.43
N ARG A 84 -21.00 23.81 10.78
CA ARG A 84 -20.34 22.58 10.28
C ARG A 84 -19.31 22.87 9.20
N ALA A 85 -19.61 23.78 8.28
CA ALA A 85 -18.67 24.19 7.24
C ALA A 85 -17.45 24.92 7.83
N VAL A 86 -17.67 25.82 8.78
CA VAL A 86 -16.60 26.50 9.52
C VAL A 86 -15.69 25.51 10.23
N ALA A 87 -16.25 24.55 10.96
CA ALA A 87 -15.48 23.51 11.63
C ALA A 87 -14.66 22.65 10.65
N ALA A 88 -15.26 22.30 9.50
CA ALA A 88 -14.58 21.51 8.47
C ALA A 88 -13.41 22.27 7.82
N ILE A 89 -13.63 23.51 7.40
CA ILE A 89 -12.57 24.34 6.81
C ILE A 89 -11.46 24.63 7.84
N THR A 90 -11.83 24.95 9.07
CA THR A 90 -10.86 25.15 10.17
C THR A 90 -10.01 23.90 10.39
N THR A 91 -10.62 22.71 10.36
CA THR A 91 -9.89 21.44 10.46
C THR A 91 -8.89 21.25 9.31
N TYR A 92 -9.27 21.61 8.08
CA TYR A 92 -8.37 21.57 6.93
C TYR A 92 -7.23 22.58 7.02
N LEU A 93 -7.49 23.81 7.48
CA LEU A 93 -6.46 24.82 7.70
C LEU A 93 -5.47 24.39 8.80
N MET A 94 -5.96 23.89 9.93
CA MET A 94 -5.10 23.36 11.01
C MET A 94 -4.27 22.18 10.53
N ARG A 95 -4.87 21.28 9.74
CA ARG A 95 -4.14 20.17 9.11
C ARG A 95 -3.01 20.71 8.22
N TRP A 96 -3.32 21.66 7.35
CA TRP A 96 -2.36 22.22 6.41
C TRP A 96 -1.18 22.83 7.16
N GLN A 97 -1.44 23.65 8.19
CA GLN A 97 -0.37 24.32 8.94
C GLN A 97 0.49 23.37 9.79
N ARG A 98 -0.09 22.29 10.33
CA ARG A 98 0.56 21.52 11.42
C ARG A 98 0.91 20.08 11.07
N ARG A 99 0.42 19.55 9.95
CA ARG A 99 0.56 18.12 9.64
C ARG A 99 1.27 17.89 8.31
N ALA A 100 2.52 17.46 8.42
CA ALA A 100 3.35 17.05 7.28
C ALA A 100 2.97 15.67 6.69
N THR A 101 1.82 15.07 7.01
CA THR A 101 1.44 13.77 6.41
C THR A 101 0.92 13.99 4.98
N PRO A 102 1.58 13.47 3.93
CA PRO A 102 1.20 13.72 2.54
C PRO A 102 -0.25 13.37 2.26
N PHE A 103 -1.00 14.33 1.72
CA PHE A 103 -2.42 14.19 1.43
C PHE A 103 -2.90 15.29 0.51
N GLY A 104 -3.35 14.93 -0.69
CA GLY A 104 -3.83 15.90 -1.67
C GLY A 104 -2.77 16.97 -1.95
N LEU A 105 -3.20 18.23 -1.93
CA LEU A 105 -2.30 19.38 -2.07
C LEU A 105 -1.82 19.97 -0.74
N PHE A 106 -2.10 19.33 0.41
CA PHE A 106 -1.82 19.89 1.75
C PHE A 106 -0.39 19.62 2.26
N ALA A 107 0.24 18.57 1.75
CA ALA A 107 1.58 18.17 2.14
C ALA A 107 2.18 17.30 1.04
N GLY A 108 3.50 17.40 0.86
CA GLY A 108 4.25 16.68 -0.15
C GLY A 108 5.49 15.99 0.41
N VAL A 109 6.29 15.46 -0.50
CA VAL A 109 7.55 14.80 -0.20
C VAL A 109 8.71 15.34 -1.04
N THR A 110 9.91 15.28 -0.48
CA THR A 110 11.18 15.39 -1.20
C THR A 110 12.20 14.46 -0.55
N THR A 111 13.41 14.41 -1.07
CA THR A 111 14.53 13.69 -0.44
C THR A 111 15.50 14.67 0.19
N ALA A 112 16.15 14.24 1.28
CA ALA A 112 17.25 14.97 1.88
C ALA A 112 18.59 14.31 1.55
N THR A 113 19.61 15.16 1.45
CA THR A 113 21.01 14.76 1.37
C THR A 113 21.67 14.86 2.75
N VAL A 114 22.78 14.15 2.94
CA VAL A 114 23.54 14.19 4.19
C VAL A 114 24.58 15.31 4.12
N GLY A 115 24.63 16.17 5.14
CA GLY A 115 25.56 17.28 5.22
C GLY A 115 25.19 18.25 6.34
N ALA A 116 25.84 19.41 6.39
CA ALA A 116 25.45 20.47 7.35
C ALA A 116 23.96 20.80 7.18
N ALA A 117 23.22 20.87 8.28
CA ALA A 117 21.78 21.01 8.28
C ALA A 117 21.37 22.30 7.55
N ALA A 118 20.42 22.16 6.63
CA ALA A 118 19.85 23.29 5.90
C ALA A 118 18.52 22.87 5.27
N ALA A 119 17.62 23.83 5.08
CA ALA A 119 16.41 23.62 4.30
C ALA A 119 16.06 24.91 3.54
N SER A 120 15.78 24.78 2.25
CA SER A 120 15.18 25.82 1.42
C SER A 120 13.91 25.25 0.78
N PHE A 121 12.86 26.05 0.78
CA PHE A 121 11.59 25.73 0.15
C PHE A 121 11.31 26.80 -0.91
N GLY A 122 11.00 26.36 -2.13
CA GLY A 122 10.45 27.20 -3.18
C GLY A 122 8.94 27.01 -3.30
N GLU A 123 8.31 27.77 -4.19
CA GLU A 123 6.86 27.75 -4.39
C GLU A 123 6.42 26.78 -5.49
N ASN A 124 7.35 26.25 -6.30
CA ASN A 124 7.03 25.48 -7.52
C ASN A 124 6.80 23.99 -7.23
N HIS A 125 6.03 23.69 -6.19
CA HIS A 125 5.68 22.33 -5.83
C HIS A 125 4.97 21.62 -6.99
N ARG A 126 5.42 20.41 -7.33
CA ARG A 126 4.86 19.65 -8.45
C ARG A 126 3.79 18.68 -7.97
N SER A 127 2.54 18.97 -8.31
CA SER A 127 1.42 18.04 -8.08
C SER A 127 1.34 16.98 -9.18
N ALA A 128 1.35 15.71 -8.79
CA ALA A 128 1.17 14.57 -9.67
C ALA A 128 -0.22 13.98 -9.45
N ILE A 129 -1.06 14.07 -10.47
CA ILE A 129 -2.44 13.60 -10.46
C ILE A 129 -2.55 12.30 -11.24
N ARG A 130 -3.26 11.33 -10.67
CA ARG A 130 -3.58 10.03 -11.27
C ARG A 130 -5.08 9.77 -11.18
N ALA A 131 -5.57 8.83 -11.98
CA ALA A 131 -6.93 8.33 -11.80
C ALA A 131 -7.04 7.60 -10.45
N ASP A 132 -8.11 7.89 -9.71
CA ASP A 132 -8.41 7.22 -8.45
C ASP A 132 -8.72 5.73 -8.67
N ALA A 133 -8.27 4.88 -7.74
CA ALA A 133 -8.45 3.44 -7.81
C ALA A 133 -9.92 2.98 -7.83
N ASP A 134 -10.83 3.61 -7.08
CA ASP A 134 -12.27 3.29 -7.10
C ASP A 134 -12.87 3.66 -8.46
N TRP A 135 -12.54 4.85 -8.97
CA TRP A 135 -12.99 5.30 -10.28
C TRP A 135 -12.53 4.33 -11.37
N LEU A 136 -11.24 3.99 -11.37
CA LEU A 136 -10.64 3.12 -12.38
C LEU A 136 -11.24 1.71 -12.30
N ALA A 137 -11.44 1.17 -11.10
CA ALA A 137 -12.08 -0.13 -10.93
C ALA A 137 -13.51 -0.14 -11.50
N GLN A 138 -14.28 0.94 -11.31
CA GLN A 138 -15.62 1.06 -11.89
C GLN A 138 -15.58 1.08 -13.42
N ILE A 139 -14.60 1.74 -14.03
CA ILE A 139 -14.41 1.73 -15.49
C ILE A 139 -14.05 0.34 -15.98
N VAL A 140 -13.06 -0.30 -15.34
CA VAL A 140 -12.63 -1.66 -15.69
C VAL A 140 -13.79 -2.65 -15.56
N ASP A 141 -14.59 -2.57 -14.49
CA ASP A 141 -15.74 -3.47 -14.30
C ASP A 141 -16.80 -3.33 -15.42
N LYS A 142 -17.01 -2.11 -15.95
CA LYS A 142 -17.91 -1.85 -17.08
C LYS A 142 -17.35 -2.39 -18.39
N LEU A 143 -16.07 -2.12 -18.68
CA LEU A 143 -15.38 -2.62 -19.87
C LEU A 143 -15.31 -4.15 -19.89
N ASP A 144 -15.01 -4.74 -18.73
CA ASP A 144 -15.00 -6.19 -18.53
C ASP A 144 -16.35 -6.83 -18.84
N GLN A 145 -17.48 -6.13 -18.94
CA GLN A 145 -18.77 -6.75 -19.32
C GLN A 145 -18.88 -7.07 -20.81
N ASP A 146 -18.04 -6.47 -21.66
CA ASP A 146 -18.11 -6.67 -23.10
C ASP A 146 -17.40 -7.97 -23.52
N HIS A 147 -18.17 -8.92 -24.06
CA HIS A 147 -17.64 -10.22 -24.46
C HIS A 147 -16.73 -10.15 -25.68
N GLU A 148 -16.94 -9.20 -26.60
CA GLU A 148 -16.06 -9.02 -27.76
C GLU A 148 -14.69 -8.55 -27.30
N LEU A 149 -14.65 -7.61 -26.35
CA LEU A 149 -13.40 -7.21 -25.71
C LEU A 149 -12.72 -8.38 -25.00
N ARG A 150 -13.44 -9.13 -24.16
CA ARG A 150 -12.88 -10.29 -23.43
C ARG A 150 -12.15 -11.26 -24.34
N ARG A 151 -12.69 -11.55 -25.53
CA ARG A 151 -12.09 -12.46 -26.51
C ARG A 151 -10.70 -12.03 -26.96
N ARG A 152 -10.43 -10.73 -26.96
CA ARG A 152 -9.15 -10.14 -27.39
C ARG A 152 -8.18 -9.89 -26.23
N LEU A 153 -8.57 -10.23 -25.00
CA LEU A 153 -7.73 -10.07 -23.80
C LEU A 153 -7.03 -11.37 -23.42
N THR A 154 -5.94 -11.23 -22.66
CA THR A 154 -5.38 -12.34 -21.88
C THR A 154 -6.17 -12.56 -20.60
N VAL A 155 -6.21 -13.82 -20.17
CA VAL A 155 -6.79 -14.25 -18.89
C VAL A 155 -5.80 -15.13 -18.13
N VAL A 156 -5.88 -15.08 -16.81
CA VAL A 156 -5.15 -15.97 -15.89
C VAL A 156 -6.09 -16.47 -14.80
N ALA A 157 -5.88 -17.67 -14.29
CA ALA A 157 -6.61 -18.21 -13.16
C ALA A 157 -6.28 -17.44 -11.88
N ASP A 158 -7.29 -17.19 -11.04
CA ASP A 158 -7.06 -16.62 -9.71
C ASP A 158 -6.25 -17.59 -8.87
N ASN A 159 -4.98 -17.26 -8.66
CA ASN A 159 -4.04 -18.07 -7.89
C ASN A 159 -4.26 -17.95 -6.37
N SER A 160 -5.35 -17.37 -5.88
CA SER A 160 -5.81 -17.49 -4.49
C SER A 160 -6.89 -18.56 -4.31
N MET A 161 -7.31 -19.21 -5.41
CA MET A 161 -8.39 -20.20 -5.38
C MET A 161 -8.11 -21.41 -4.49
N VAL A 162 -9.17 -21.97 -3.92
CA VAL A 162 -9.12 -23.22 -3.15
C VAL A 162 -10.17 -24.21 -3.64
N VAL A 163 -9.80 -25.48 -3.76
CA VAL A 163 -10.72 -26.56 -4.16
C VAL A 163 -11.17 -27.33 -2.93
N ARG A 164 -12.49 -27.37 -2.65
CA ARG A 164 -13.07 -28.07 -1.50
C ARG A 164 -14.39 -28.74 -1.89
N GLY A 165 -14.58 -30.01 -1.53
CA GLY A 165 -15.84 -30.73 -1.78
C GLY A 165 -16.29 -30.73 -3.25
N GLY A 166 -15.36 -30.80 -4.21
CA GLY A 166 -15.67 -30.77 -5.65
C GLY A 166 -16.09 -29.40 -6.20
N ARG A 167 -15.84 -28.32 -5.45
CA ARG A 167 -16.07 -26.93 -5.87
C ARG A 167 -14.77 -26.12 -5.81
N VAL A 168 -14.67 -25.12 -6.67
CA VAL A 168 -13.61 -24.11 -6.63
C VAL A 168 -14.17 -22.87 -5.93
N PHE A 169 -13.41 -22.31 -5.00
CA PHE A 169 -13.73 -21.08 -4.26
C PHE A 169 -12.67 -20.02 -4.57
N VAL A 170 -13.12 -18.78 -4.77
CA VAL A 170 -12.26 -17.59 -4.88
C VAL A 170 -12.79 -16.50 -3.96
N THR A 171 -11.89 -15.65 -3.47
CA THR A 171 -12.29 -14.49 -2.67
C THR A 171 -12.95 -13.45 -3.57
N GLN A 172 -14.16 -13.01 -3.22
CA GLN A 172 -14.82 -11.92 -3.90
C GLN A 172 -14.02 -10.63 -3.72
N ARG A 173 -13.86 -9.90 -4.83
CA ARG A 173 -13.29 -8.56 -4.79
C ARG A 173 -14.19 -7.61 -3.99
N PRO A 174 -13.60 -6.67 -3.26
CA PRO A 174 -14.35 -5.56 -2.69
C PRO A 174 -15.09 -4.79 -3.79
N GLN A 175 -16.25 -4.24 -3.46
CA GLN A 175 -16.96 -3.31 -4.33
C GLN A 175 -16.30 -1.92 -4.27
N PRO A 176 -16.32 -1.12 -5.36
CA PRO A 176 -15.86 0.27 -5.32
C PRO A 176 -16.74 1.14 -4.42
N GLY A 177 -16.14 2.03 -3.63
CA GLY A 177 -16.85 3.07 -2.87
C GLY A 177 -17.02 2.90 -1.34
N PRO A 178 -17.14 1.70 -0.73
CA PRO A 178 -17.23 1.56 0.73
C PRO A 178 -16.04 2.18 1.48
N GLU A 179 -16.33 2.87 2.58
CA GLU A 179 -15.30 3.48 3.45
C GLU A 179 -14.50 2.44 4.25
N LYS A 180 -15.13 1.32 4.62
CA LYS A 180 -14.54 0.25 5.41
C LYS A 180 -14.54 -1.06 4.61
N PRO A 181 -13.49 -1.88 4.74
CA PRO A 181 -13.49 -3.21 4.12
C PRO A 181 -14.59 -4.06 4.79
N GLY A 182 -15.53 -4.56 3.98
CA GLY A 182 -16.57 -5.48 4.43
C GLY A 182 -16.03 -6.85 4.85
N PRO A 183 -16.88 -7.79 5.27
CA PRO A 183 -16.45 -9.18 5.50
C PRO A 183 -15.89 -9.79 4.20
N VAL A 184 -14.96 -10.74 4.33
CA VAL A 184 -14.54 -11.56 3.19
C VAL A 184 -15.74 -12.36 2.72
N ARG A 185 -15.96 -12.34 1.40
CA ARG A 185 -16.99 -13.14 0.75
C ARG A 185 -16.31 -14.05 -0.25
N GLU A 186 -16.93 -15.18 -0.54
CA GLU A 186 -16.41 -16.16 -1.50
C GLU A 186 -17.41 -16.36 -2.63
N THR A 187 -16.90 -16.54 -3.84
CA THR A 187 -17.68 -17.07 -4.97
C THR A 187 -17.28 -18.52 -5.17
N SER A 188 -18.24 -19.39 -5.47
CA SER A 188 -17.93 -20.80 -5.75
C SER A 188 -18.65 -21.33 -6.99
N THR A 189 -17.96 -22.21 -7.71
CA THR A 189 -18.50 -22.96 -8.84
C THR A 189 -18.13 -24.43 -8.73
N ARG A 190 -18.88 -25.31 -9.42
CA ARG A 190 -18.57 -26.74 -9.45
C ARG A 190 -17.27 -26.96 -10.23
N CYS A 191 -16.35 -27.74 -9.66
CA CYS A 191 -15.09 -28.11 -10.32
C CYS A 191 -15.35 -29.26 -11.31
N THR A 192 -16.02 -28.95 -12.42
CA THR A 192 -16.23 -29.92 -13.51
C THR A 192 -14.93 -30.14 -14.29
N ARG A 193 -14.88 -31.17 -15.15
CA ARG A 193 -13.69 -31.46 -15.97
C ARG A 193 -13.26 -30.26 -16.82
N VAL A 194 -14.22 -29.53 -17.41
CA VAL A 194 -13.95 -28.34 -18.23
C VAL A 194 -13.47 -27.15 -17.40
N VAL A 195 -14.06 -26.90 -16.21
CA VAL A 195 -13.59 -25.83 -15.31
C VAL A 195 -12.17 -26.11 -14.84
N ALA A 196 -11.90 -27.35 -14.40
CA ALA A 196 -10.56 -27.74 -13.95
C ALA A 196 -9.52 -27.64 -15.09
N ALA A 197 -9.89 -28.00 -16.32
CA ALA A 197 -9.03 -27.86 -17.49
C ALA A 197 -8.75 -26.38 -17.81
N ALA A 198 -9.78 -25.52 -17.78
CA ALA A 198 -9.63 -24.09 -18.03
C ALA A 198 -8.68 -23.43 -17.02
N LEU A 199 -8.88 -23.70 -15.73
CA LEU A 199 -8.06 -23.12 -14.66
C LEU A 199 -6.60 -23.60 -14.71
N ARG A 200 -6.36 -24.87 -15.06
CA ARG A 200 -4.98 -25.38 -15.26
C ARG A 200 -4.32 -24.77 -16.48
N ALA A 201 -5.06 -24.64 -17.59
CA ALA A 201 -4.55 -24.06 -18.82
C ALA A 201 -4.22 -22.57 -18.70
N ALA A 202 -4.90 -21.86 -17.79
CA ALA A 202 -4.69 -20.45 -17.50
C ALA A 202 -3.84 -20.22 -16.23
N THR A 203 -2.95 -21.15 -15.84
CA THR A 203 -2.00 -20.94 -14.74
C THR A 203 -1.03 -19.80 -15.02
N HIS A 204 -0.69 -19.61 -16.29
CA HIS A 204 -0.01 -18.43 -16.81
C HIS A 204 -0.96 -17.65 -17.72
N PRO A 205 -0.73 -16.34 -17.95
CA PRO A 205 -1.51 -15.55 -18.88
C PRO A 205 -1.63 -16.22 -20.25
N ILE A 206 -2.86 -16.37 -20.74
CA ILE A 206 -3.19 -16.95 -22.04
C ILE A 206 -4.28 -16.12 -22.72
N GLY A 207 -4.23 -15.96 -24.04
CA GLY A 207 -5.31 -15.31 -24.80
C GLY A 207 -6.65 -16.03 -24.58
N PHE A 208 -7.74 -15.28 -24.40
CA PHE A 208 -9.06 -15.88 -24.19
C PHE A 208 -9.46 -16.80 -25.36
N GLU A 209 -9.20 -16.38 -26.59
CA GLU A 209 -9.44 -17.18 -27.79
C GLU A 209 -8.58 -18.45 -27.86
N ASP A 210 -7.32 -18.36 -27.44
CA ASP A 210 -6.41 -19.52 -27.42
C ASP A 210 -6.86 -20.52 -26.35
N LEU A 211 -7.29 -20.04 -25.18
CA LEU A 211 -7.87 -20.86 -24.13
C LEU A 211 -9.14 -21.56 -24.61
N LEU A 212 -10.03 -20.83 -25.29
CA LEU A 212 -11.26 -21.37 -25.88
C LEU A 212 -10.94 -22.46 -26.91
N ALA A 213 -10.06 -22.18 -27.86
CA ALA A 213 -9.66 -23.14 -28.91
C ALA A 213 -9.04 -24.40 -28.31
N ARG A 214 -8.14 -24.24 -27.33
CA ARG A 214 -7.51 -25.35 -26.61
C ARG A 214 -8.53 -26.23 -25.91
N LEU A 215 -9.47 -25.64 -25.18
CA LEU A 215 -10.49 -26.42 -24.47
C LEU A 215 -11.45 -27.14 -25.40
N CYS A 216 -11.83 -26.52 -26.53
CA CYS A 216 -12.66 -27.17 -27.54
C CYS A 216 -11.95 -28.40 -28.13
N SER A 217 -10.65 -28.27 -28.43
CA SER A 217 -9.81 -29.36 -28.94
C SER A 217 -9.63 -30.47 -27.92
N ASP A 218 -9.12 -30.15 -26.73
CA ASP A 218 -8.76 -31.14 -25.71
C ASP A 218 -9.97 -31.91 -25.17
N LEU A 219 -11.14 -31.27 -25.12
CA LEU A 219 -12.35 -31.83 -24.53
C LEU A 219 -13.41 -32.25 -25.54
N HIS A 220 -13.18 -32.00 -26.84
CA HIS A 220 -14.14 -32.26 -27.92
C HIS A 220 -15.54 -31.67 -27.61
N ALA A 221 -15.54 -30.44 -27.07
CA ALA A 221 -16.74 -29.76 -26.59
C ALA A 221 -17.23 -28.69 -27.59
N ASP A 222 -18.52 -28.39 -27.56
CA ASP A 222 -19.13 -27.32 -28.36
C ASP A 222 -18.53 -25.95 -27.98
N ARG A 223 -18.15 -25.18 -29.01
CA ARG A 223 -17.45 -23.90 -28.83
C ARG A 223 -18.30 -22.87 -28.09
N ALA A 224 -19.57 -22.72 -28.44
CA ALA A 224 -20.45 -21.74 -27.81
C ALA A 224 -20.64 -22.04 -26.31
N SER A 225 -20.74 -23.32 -25.96
CA SER A 225 -20.86 -23.77 -24.58
C SER A 225 -19.59 -23.50 -23.77
N VAL A 226 -18.40 -23.73 -24.34
CA VAL A 226 -17.12 -23.42 -23.69
C VAL A 226 -16.91 -21.90 -23.57
N GLU A 227 -17.27 -21.13 -24.58
CA GLU A 227 -17.18 -19.65 -24.56
C GLU A 227 -18.06 -19.06 -23.46
N ALA A 228 -19.32 -19.50 -23.36
CA ALA A 228 -20.22 -19.10 -22.28
C ALA A 228 -19.69 -19.47 -20.89
N LEU A 229 -19.08 -20.66 -20.75
CA LEU A 229 -18.42 -21.07 -19.51
C LEU A 229 -17.26 -20.13 -19.16
N LEU A 230 -16.37 -19.83 -20.11
CA LEU A 230 -15.21 -18.96 -19.88
C LEU A 230 -15.64 -17.55 -19.48
N HIS A 231 -16.66 -16.98 -20.13
CA HIS A 231 -17.25 -15.72 -19.69
C HIS A 231 -17.79 -15.81 -18.25
N GLY A 232 -18.51 -16.89 -17.92
CA GLY A 232 -18.97 -17.12 -16.55
C GLY A 232 -17.83 -17.27 -15.52
N LEU A 233 -16.68 -17.82 -15.91
CA LEU A 233 -15.49 -17.86 -15.05
C LEU A 233 -14.87 -16.47 -14.85
N VAL A 234 -14.90 -15.61 -15.87
CA VAL A 234 -14.49 -14.20 -15.75
C VAL A 234 -15.47 -13.42 -14.85
N ASP A 235 -16.78 -13.63 -15.02
CA ASP A 235 -17.82 -13.00 -14.17
C ASP A 235 -17.67 -13.41 -12.71
N GLY A 236 -17.44 -14.71 -12.48
CA GLY A 236 -17.18 -15.29 -11.16
C GLY A 236 -15.80 -14.99 -10.60
N ARG A 237 -14.93 -14.31 -11.36
CA ARG A 237 -13.53 -13.96 -11.02
C ARG A 237 -12.62 -15.16 -10.77
N PHE A 238 -12.98 -16.33 -11.29
CA PHE A 238 -12.09 -17.49 -11.35
C PHE A 238 -11.00 -17.30 -12.41
N LEU A 239 -11.32 -16.54 -13.46
CA LEU A 239 -10.37 -15.99 -14.42
C LEU A 239 -10.30 -14.47 -14.25
N ILE A 240 -9.09 -13.94 -14.31
CA ILE A 240 -8.77 -12.52 -14.19
C ILE A 240 -8.25 -12.04 -15.55
N THR A 241 -8.87 -10.99 -16.09
CA THR A 241 -8.47 -10.36 -17.35
C THR A 241 -7.24 -9.48 -17.16
N GLY A 242 -6.42 -9.35 -18.21
CA GLY A 242 -5.28 -8.40 -18.25
C GLY A 242 -5.68 -6.93 -18.19
N LEU A 243 -6.97 -6.61 -18.35
CA LEU A 243 -7.49 -5.24 -18.32
C LEU A 243 -7.31 -4.57 -16.95
N ARG A 244 -7.31 -5.35 -15.87
CA ARG A 244 -7.14 -4.79 -14.53
C ARG A 244 -5.66 -4.50 -14.23
N PRO A 245 -5.30 -3.28 -13.82
CA PRO A 245 -3.92 -2.98 -13.46
C PRO A 245 -3.47 -3.78 -12.22
N PRO A 246 -2.28 -4.40 -12.26
CA PRO A 246 -1.63 -4.97 -11.10
C PRO A 246 -1.14 -3.88 -10.14
N SER A 247 -0.80 -4.25 -8.91
CA SER A 247 -0.26 -3.28 -7.92
C SER A 247 1.15 -2.78 -8.27
N THR A 248 1.83 -3.41 -9.23
CA THR A 248 3.06 -2.87 -9.85
C THR A 248 2.80 -1.72 -10.81
N ALA A 249 1.57 -1.53 -11.30
CA ALA A 249 1.23 -0.42 -12.20
C ALA A 249 0.91 0.85 -11.39
N VAL A 250 1.84 1.81 -11.35
CA VAL A 250 1.64 3.11 -10.69
C VAL A 250 0.54 3.93 -11.37
N ASP A 251 0.56 3.96 -12.71
CA ASP A 251 -0.47 4.59 -13.53
C ASP A 251 -1.40 3.53 -14.12
N GLY A 252 -2.45 3.23 -13.37
CA GLY A 252 -3.44 2.25 -13.79
C GLY A 252 -4.24 2.68 -15.03
N LEU A 253 -4.40 3.99 -15.29
CA LEU A 253 -5.13 4.43 -16.49
C LEU A 253 -4.29 4.15 -17.75
N SER A 254 -2.99 4.41 -17.68
CA SER A 254 -2.05 4.05 -18.76
C SER A 254 -2.05 2.55 -19.03
N HIS A 255 -2.05 1.71 -17.97
CA HIS A 255 -2.17 0.25 -18.11
C HIS A 255 -3.44 -0.16 -18.88
N VAL A 256 -4.59 0.39 -18.49
CA VAL A 256 -5.87 0.09 -19.16
C VAL A 256 -5.82 0.50 -20.62
N LEU A 257 -5.33 1.70 -20.93
CA LEU A 257 -5.24 2.19 -22.30
C LEU A 257 -4.34 1.32 -23.18
N HIS A 258 -3.16 0.95 -22.68
CA HIS A 258 -2.26 0.05 -23.39
C HIS A 258 -2.89 -1.33 -23.64
N THR A 259 -3.62 -1.85 -22.66
CA THR A 259 -4.33 -3.12 -22.80
C THR A 259 -5.46 -3.04 -23.84
N LEU A 260 -6.21 -1.93 -23.88
CA LEU A 260 -7.26 -1.70 -24.87
C LEU A 260 -6.69 -1.52 -26.28
N GLU A 261 -5.57 -0.81 -26.42
CA GLU A 261 -4.84 -0.65 -27.67
C GLU A 261 -4.36 -2.00 -28.21
N ALA A 262 -3.70 -2.80 -27.37
CA ALA A 262 -3.24 -4.15 -27.72
C ALA A 262 -4.40 -5.08 -28.13
N ALA A 263 -5.60 -4.87 -27.59
CA ALA A 263 -6.81 -5.60 -27.96
C ALA A 263 -7.47 -5.08 -29.27
N GLY A 264 -6.95 -4.02 -29.89
CA GLY A 264 -7.55 -3.43 -31.09
C GLY A 264 -8.93 -2.83 -30.82
N VAL A 265 -9.08 -2.08 -29.72
CA VAL A 265 -10.38 -1.56 -29.26
C VAL A 265 -11.11 -0.69 -30.29
N GLU A 266 -10.40 -0.10 -31.25
CA GLU A 266 -10.98 0.69 -32.34
C GLU A 266 -11.95 -0.12 -33.20
N ASP A 267 -11.70 -1.43 -33.33
CA ASP A 267 -12.55 -2.36 -34.08
C ASP A 267 -13.72 -2.91 -33.24
N ILE A 268 -13.92 -2.42 -32.00
CA ILE A 268 -15.01 -2.82 -31.11
C ILE A 268 -15.96 -1.64 -30.91
N PRO A 269 -17.02 -1.48 -31.73
CA PRO A 269 -17.86 -0.28 -31.74
C PRO A 269 -18.51 0.08 -30.39
N ARG A 270 -18.77 -0.93 -29.54
CA ARG A 270 -19.36 -0.73 -28.21
C ARG A 270 -18.37 -0.14 -27.20
N VAL A 271 -17.08 -0.40 -27.38
CA VAL A 271 -16.03 -0.04 -26.42
C VAL A 271 -15.24 1.18 -26.89
N ALA A 272 -15.02 1.34 -28.20
CA ALA A 272 -14.24 2.43 -28.79
C ALA A 272 -14.62 3.82 -28.28
N PRO A 273 -15.90 4.22 -28.14
CA PRO A 273 -16.25 5.54 -27.60
C PRO A 273 -15.78 5.76 -26.16
N THR A 274 -15.78 4.71 -25.34
CA THR A 274 -15.28 4.77 -23.96
C THR A 274 -13.76 4.89 -23.98
N ALA A 275 -13.06 4.10 -24.80
CA ALA A 275 -11.60 4.19 -24.95
C ALA A 275 -11.14 5.59 -25.38
N THR A 276 -11.82 6.21 -26.35
CA THR A 276 -11.53 7.60 -26.77
C THR A 276 -11.68 8.59 -25.63
N ARG A 277 -12.71 8.46 -24.79
CA ARG A 277 -12.90 9.33 -23.62
C ARG A 277 -11.82 9.07 -22.55
N LEU A 278 -11.41 7.83 -22.33
CA LEU A 278 -10.30 7.49 -21.43
C LEU A 278 -8.98 8.08 -21.92
N ASN A 279 -8.70 8.01 -23.22
CA ASN A 279 -7.50 8.62 -23.80
C ASN A 279 -7.52 10.15 -23.64
N ARG A 280 -8.71 10.77 -23.75
CA ARG A 280 -8.86 12.20 -23.45
C ARG A 280 -8.59 12.53 -21.99
N VAL A 281 -9.07 11.71 -21.04
CA VAL A 281 -8.73 11.86 -19.61
C VAL A 281 -7.21 11.75 -19.42
N HIS A 282 -6.59 10.70 -19.96
CA HIS A 282 -5.15 10.50 -19.86
C HIS A 282 -4.37 11.70 -20.41
N THR A 283 -4.75 12.21 -21.59
CA THR A 283 -4.13 13.41 -22.16
C THR A 283 -4.23 14.62 -21.23
N LEU A 284 -5.40 14.88 -20.62
CA LEU A 284 -5.59 15.98 -19.67
C LEU A 284 -4.73 15.82 -18.41
N LEU A 285 -4.63 14.61 -17.88
CA LEU A 285 -3.78 14.32 -16.71
C LEU A 285 -2.29 14.44 -17.03
N THR A 286 -1.86 13.98 -18.20
CA THR A 286 -0.48 14.12 -18.68
C THR A 286 -0.13 15.60 -18.86
N GLN A 287 -0.97 16.37 -19.56
CA GLN A 287 -0.80 17.81 -19.73
C GLN A 287 -0.73 18.54 -18.38
N HIS A 288 -1.59 18.16 -17.43
CA HIS A 288 -1.57 18.69 -16.07
C HIS A 288 -0.22 18.44 -15.40
N ASN A 289 0.23 17.18 -15.40
CA ASN A 289 1.43 16.76 -14.68
C ASN A 289 2.73 17.34 -15.28
N THR A 290 2.70 17.79 -16.53
CA THR A 290 3.82 18.45 -17.22
C THR A 290 3.73 19.97 -17.23
N ALA A 291 2.55 20.55 -16.98
CA ALA A 291 2.37 22.00 -16.96
C ALA A 291 3.08 22.62 -15.75
N THR A 292 3.62 23.82 -15.92
CA THR A 292 4.26 24.61 -14.85
C THR A 292 3.35 25.72 -14.32
N ASP A 293 2.36 26.15 -15.10
CA ASP A 293 1.37 27.16 -14.69
C ASP A 293 0.26 26.54 -13.82
N VAL A 294 0.15 27.04 -12.58
CA VAL A 294 -0.84 26.59 -11.58
C VAL A 294 -2.27 26.82 -12.06
N ALA A 295 -2.54 27.94 -12.75
CA ALA A 295 -3.88 28.25 -13.23
C ALA A 295 -4.31 27.30 -14.36
N ALA A 296 -3.42 27.03 -15.32
CA ALA A 296 -3.65 26.01 -16.35
C ALA A 296 -3.87 24.62 -15.73
N GLN A 297 -3.06 24.23 -14.74
CA GLN A 297 -3.24 22.97 -14.02
C GLN A 297 -4.64 22.86 -13.39
N ALA A 298 -5.12 23.92 -12.73
CA ALA A 298 -6.45 23.93 -12.14
C ALA A 298 -7.56 23.73 -13.18
N GLY A 299 -7.45 24.39 -14.33
CA GLY A 299 -8.36 24.19 -15.47
C GLY A 299 -8.36 22.75 -15.98
N LEU A 300 -7.17 22.17 -16.19
CA LEU A 300 -7.01 20.79 -16.65
C LEU A 300 -7.60 19.77 -15.66
N ARG A 301 -7.37 19.95 -14.35
CA ARG A 301 -7.98 19.09 -13.31
C ARG A 301 -9.50 19.15 -13.36
N ARG A 302 -10.07 20.34 -13.54
CA ARG A 302 -11.52 20.53 -13.62
C ARG A 302 -12.11 19.81 -14.82
N SER A 303 -11.52 20.01 -16.01
CA SER A 303 -11.97 19.32 -17.23
C SER A 303 -11.83 17.80 -17.14
N ALA A 304 -10.74 17.31 -16.53
CA ALA A 304 -10.57 15.88 -16.29
C ALA A 304 -11.65 15.35 -15.33
N THR A 305 -11.87 16.05 -14.21
CA THR A 305 -12.88 15.68 -13.20
C THR A 305 -14.28 15.61 -13.80
N GLU A 306 -14.67 16.60 -14.60
CA GLU A 306 -15.96 16.64 -15.29
C GLU A 306 -16.14 15.45 -16.25
N LEU A 307 -15.13 15.19 -17.09
CA LEU A 307 -15.15 14.04 -18.01
C LEU A 307 -15.21 12.70 -17.26
N MET A 308 -14.44 12.56 -16.19
CA MET A 308 -14.39 11.36 -15.36
C MET A 308 -15.72 11.11 -14.63
N SER A 309 -16.37 12.17 -14.14
CA SER A 309 -17.67 12.08 -13.45
C SER A 309 -18.77 11.59 -14.39
N ASN A 310 -18.72 11.97 -15.68
CA ASN A 310 -19.64 11.49 -16.70
C ASN A 310 -19.41 10.01 -17.08
N LEU A 311 -18.18 9.51 -16.96
CA LEU A 311 -17.86 8.10 -17.20
C LEU A 311 -18.25 7.19 -16.03
N ALA A 312 -18.19 7.70 -14.80
CA ALA A 312 -18.41 6.93 -13.57
C ALA A 312 -19.14 7.79 -12.52
N THR A 313 -20.47 7.76 -12.58
CA THR A 313 -21.36 8.67 -11.82
C THR A 313 -21.46 8.37 -10.32
N THR A 314 -21.03 7.20 -9.86
CA THR A 314 -21.12 6.82 -8.44
C THR A 314 -19.83 7.06 -7.68
N THR A 315 -18.78 7.53 -8.35
CA THR A 315 -17.48 7.76 -7.71
C THR A 315 -17.35 9.21 -7.27
N THR A 316 -17.19 9.42 -5.96
CA THR A 316 -17.09 10.77 -5.38
C THR A 316 -15.72 11.42 -5.58
N HIS A 317 -14.65 10.61 -5.69
CA HIS A 317 -13.27 11.07 -5.81
C HIS A 317 -12.62 10.46 -7.05
N PRO A 318 -12.67 11.10 -8.23
CA PRO A 318 -12.10 10.52 -9.45
C PRO A 318 -10.58 10.66 -9.55
N LEU A 319 -9.95 11.48 -8.71
CA LEU A 319 -8.52 11.79 -8.78
C LEU A 319 -7.79 11.41 -7.49
N ALA A 320 -6.59 10.86 -7.65
CA ALA A 320 -5.60 10.70 -6.60
C ALA A 320 -4.44 11.67 -6.82
N ALA A 321 -3.85 12.17 -5.74
CA ALA A 321 -2.82 13.21 -5.81
C ALA A 321 -1.68 12.95 -4.83
N ASP A 322 -0.47 13.17 -5.31
CA ASP A 322 0.76 13.21 -4.53
C ASP A 322 1.58 14.44 -4.96
N VAL A 323 2.30 15.07 -4.03
CA VAL A 323 3.07 16.30 -4.32
C VAL A 323 4.55 16.05 -4.11
N ARG A 324 5.37 16.40 -5.10
CA ARG A 324 6.81 16.59 -4.93
C ARG A 324 7.08 18.03 -4.53
N LEU A 325 7.71 18.22 -3.38
CA LEU A 325 8.07 19.54 -2.89
C LEU A 325 9.21 20.11 -3.73
N ASP A 326 9.11 21.41 -4.01
CA ASP A 326 10.22 22.24 -4.48
C ASP A 326 11.03 22.63 -3.25
N ALA A 327 11.97 21.77 -2.85
CA ALA A 327 12.74 21.98 -1.65
C ALA A 327 14.08 21.23 -1.70
N GLU A 328 15.13 21.89 -1.21
CA GLU A 328 16.42 21.27 -0.95
C GLU A 328 16.61 21.13 0.57
N VAL A 329 16.83 19.91 1.04
CA VAL A 329 16.98 19.62 2.46
C VAL A 329 18.29 18.85 2.70
N ARG A 330 19.03 19.29 3.70
CA ARG A 330 20.23 18.65 4.22
C ARG A 330 20.02 18.29 5.68
N VAL A 331 20.35 17.05 6.04
CA VAL A 331 20.25 16.53 7.41
C VAL A 331 21.65 16.21 7.92
N SER A 332 21.95 16.62 9.16
CA SER A 332 23.24 16.38 9.81
C SER A 332 23.42 14.90 10.17
N THR A 333 24.68 14.47 10.27
CA THR A 333 25.02 13.12 10.73
C THR A 333 24.57 12.87 12.16
N GLU A 334 24.59 13.89 13.02
CA GLU A 334 24.12 13.80 14.41
C GLU A 334 22.65 13.35 14.50
N VAL A 335 21.79 13.84 13.59
CA VAL A 335 20.39 13.40 13.51
C VAL A 335 20.30 11.94 13.09
N LEU A 336 21.10 11.52 12.11
CA LEU A 336 21.10 10.13 11.63
C LEU A 336 21.61 9.15 12.70
N ASP A 337 22.65 9.53 13.43
CA ASP A 337 23.20 8.75 14.53
C ASP A 337 22.18 8.62 15.67
N GLU A 338 21.43 9.69 15.98
CA GLU A 338 20.33 9.62 16.96
C GLU A 338 19.18 8.73 16.48
N VAL A 339 18.82 8.76 15.19
CA VAL A 339 17.84 7.82 14.60
C VAL A 339 18.32 6.37 14.76
N ALA A 340 19.60 6.09 14.50
CA ALA A 340 20.17 4.76 14.63
C ALA A 340 20.17 4.28 16.09
N ARG A 341 20.52 5.16 17.05
CA ARG A 341 20.39 4.88 18.48
C ARG A 341 18.95 4.60 18.90
N ALA A 342 18.00 5.42 18.42
CA ALA A 342 16.58 5.23 18.70
C ALA A 342 16.07 3.87 18.19
N ALA A 343 16.48 3.46 16.99
CA ALA A 343 16.18 2.15 16.45
C ALA A 343 16.70 1.00 17.33
N GLU A 344 17.96 1.07 17.77
CA GLU A 344 18.56 0.07 18.65
C GLU A 344 17.81 -0.03 19.98
N VAL A 345 17.43 1.10 20.58
CA VAL A 345 16.64 1.14 21.82
C VAL A 345 15.26 0.53 21.60
N LEU A 346 14.56 0.87 20.51
CA LEU A 346 13.26 0.28 20.19
C LEU A 346 13.34 -1.25 20.03
N LEU A 347 14.39 -1.74 19.36
CA LEU A 347 14.62 -3.18 19.21
C LEU A 347 14.92 -3.85 20.55
N ARG A 348 15.64 -3.21 21.47
CA ARG A 348 15.90 -3.73 22.82
C ARG A 348 14.68 -3.69 23.74
N LEU A 349 13.73 -2.80 23.48
CA LEU A 349 12.52 -2.59 24.28
C LEU A 349 11.30 -3.35 23.75
N THR A 350 11.39 -4.00 22.59
CA THR A 350 10.31 -4.81 22.04
C THR A 350 9.84 -5.86 23.05
N SER A 351 8.52 -6.03 23.18
CA SER A 351 7.95 -7.10 23.99
C SER A 351 7.91 -8.44 23.25
N GLN A 352 8.28 -8.45 21.96
CA GLN A 352 8.21 -9.60 21.07
C GLN A 352 9.56 -9.81 20.35
N PRO A 353 10.65 -10.06 21.10
CA PRO A 353 12.00 -10.18 20.52
C PRO A 353 12.14 -11.35 19.55
N PHE A 354 11.35 -12.42 19.73
CA PHE A 354 11.32 -13.60 18.86
C PHE A 354 10.07 -13.63 17.96
N GLY A 355 9.44 -12.47 17.76
CA GLY A 355 8.21 -12.34 17.00
C GLY A 355 6.92 -12.55 17.80
N PRO A 356 5.75 -12.32 17.18
CA PRO A 356 4.46 -12.46 17.84
C PRO A 356 4.16 -13.91 18.24
N GLN A 357 3.50 -14.10 19.38
CA GLN A 357 3.10 -15.44 19.88
C GLN A 357 2.35 -16.28 18.84
N ALA A 358 1.48 -15.66 18.03
CA ALA A 358 0.76 -16.36 16.96
C ALA A 358 1.68 -17.03 15.94
N TRP A 359 2.85 -16.45 15.65
CA TRP A 359 3.84 -17.02 14.73
C TRP A 359 4.71 -18.08 15.40
N LEU A 360 5.06 -17.90 16.68
CA LEU A 360 5.75 -18.93 17.47
C LEU A 360 4.91 -20.21 17.59
N ASP A 361 3.63 -20.07 17.93
CA ASP A 361 2.68 -21.19 17.96
C ASP A 361 2.54 -21.85 16.59
N TYR A 362 2.55 -21.05 15.51
CA TYR A 362 2.44 -21.55 14.15
C TYR A 362 3.69 -22.34 13.73
N HIS A 363 4.89 -21.88 14.08
CA HIS A 363 6.16 -22.59 13.87
C HIS A 363 6.20 -23.93 14.62
N VAL A 364 5.78 -23.96 15.90
CA VAL A 364 5.69 -25.21 16.68
C VAL A 364 4.70 -26.18 16.03
N ARG A 365 3.52 -25.71 15.62
CA ARG A 365 2.52 -26.53 14.92
C ARG A 365 3.06 -27.07 13.59
N PHE A 366 3.81 -26.27 12.84
CA PHE A 366 4.47 -26.69 11.61
C PHE A 366 5.44 -27.84 11.86
N ARG A 367 6.37 -27.65 12.80
CA ARG A 367 7.38 -28.67 13.14
C ARG A 367 6.74 -29.96 13.67
N ASN A 368 5.73 -29.86 14.52
CA ASN A 368 5.03 -31.03 15.06
C ASN A 368 4.27 -31.82 13.98
N ARG A 369 3.73 -31.13 12.97
CA ARG A 369 2.94 -31.77 11.92
C ARG A 369 3.78 -32.34 10.79
N TYR A 370 4.77 -31.59 10.31
CA TYR A 370 5.51 -31.92 9.09
C TYR A 370 6.95 -32.37 9.36
N GLY A 371 7.51 -32.07 10.53
CA GLY A 371 8.91 -32.36 10.87
C GLY A 371 9.89 -31.26 10.42
N PRO A 372 11.13 -31.30 10.91
CA PRO A 372 12.19 -30.37 10.49
C PRO A 372 12.62 -30.64 9.05
N GLY A 373 12.93 -29.58 8.29
CA GLY A 373 13.38 -29.68 6.89
C GLY A 373 12.31 -30.11 5.88
N ALA A 374 11.04 -30.22 6.30
CA ALA A 374 9.93 -30.45 5.38
C ALA A 374 9.75 -29.25 4.44
N LEU A 375 9.48 -29.51 3.17
CA LEU A 375 9.12 -28.51 2.17
C LEU A 375 7.63 -28.65 1.86
N VAL A 376 6.81 -27.78 2.46
CA VAL A 376 5.35 -27.84 2.33
C VAL A 376 4.88 -26.73 1.40
N PRO A 377 4.28 -27.02 0.23
CA PRO A 377 3.76 -25.99 -0.67
C PRO A 377 2.84 -25.01 0.05
N VAL A 378 2.96 -23.71 -0.26
CA VAL A 378 2.21 -22.65 0.45
C VAL A 378 0.70 -22.91 0.44
N ARG A 379 0.16 -23.37 -0.69
CA ARG A 379 -1.27 -23.72 -0.80
C ARG A 379 -1.68 -24.88 0.09
N GLU A 380 -0.84 -25.91 0.17
CA GLU A 380 -1.13 -27.08 0.99
C GLU A 380 -1.10 -26.72 2.47
N LEU A 381 -0.11 -25.92 2.87
CA LEU A 381 0.04 -25.43 4.23
C LEU A 381 -1.20 -24.63 4.67
N LEU A 382 -1.68 -23.72 3.81
CA LEU A 382 -2.79 -22.82 4.12
C LEU A 382 -4.18 -23.44 3.90
N ALA A 383 -4.28 -24.62 3.29
CA ALA A 383 -5.54 -25.33 3.10
C ALA A 383 -6.15 -25.77 4.45
N ASP A 384 -7.47 -26.02 4.46
CA ASP A 384 -8.18 -26.56 5.63
C ASP A 384 -7.60 -27.92 6.08
N SER A 385 -7.05 -28.69 5.14
CA SER A 385 -6.36 -29.94 5.43
C SER A 385 -4.96 -29.75 6.03
N GLY A 386 -4.35 -28.57 5.87
CA GLY A 386 -3.03 -28.20 6.37
C GLY A 386 -3.07 -27.59 7.78
N LEU A 387 -2.35 -26.48 7.97
CA LEU A 387 -2.39 -25.72 9.23
C LEU A 387 -3.35 -24.53 9.20
N GLY A 388 -3.79 -24.11 8.01
CA GLY A 388 -4.54 -22.87 7.82
C GLY A 388 -3.70 -21.64 8.13
N TYR A 389 -4.34 -20.48 8.30
CA TYR A 389 -3.62 -19.26 8.67
C TYR A 389 -3.26 -19.22 10.17
N PRO A 390 -2.21 -18.48 10.56
CA PRO A 390 -1.94 -18.18 11.96
C PRO A 390 -3.11 -17.45 12.65
N HIS A 391 -3.27 -17.63 13.95
CA HIS A 391 -4.31 -16.93 14.72
C HIS A 391 -4.19 -15.41 14.59
N GLY A 392 -5.35 -14.73 14.56
CA GLY A 392 -5.42 -13.29 14.36
C GLY A 392 -5.42 -12.85 12.89
N TYR A 393 -5.25 -13.79 11.95
CA TYR A 393 -5.57 -13.56 10.54
C TYR A 393 -7.08 -13.50 10.35
N LEU A 394 -7.52 -12.83 9.28
CA LEU A 394 -8.93 -12.68 8.96
C LEU A 394 -9.58 -14.06 8.73
N GLY A 395 -10.72 -14.30 9.38
CA GLY A 395 -11.41 -15.61 9.31
C GLY A 395 -10.84 -16.68 10.25
N THR A 396 -9.76 -16.40 10.98
CA THR A 396 -9.24 -17.30 12.04
C THR A 396 -9.77 -16.89 13.41
N PRO A 397 -9.77 -17.79 14.41
CA PRO A 397 -10.04 -17.39 15.78
C PRO A 397 -9.09 -16.25 16.19
N ALA A 398 -9.62 -15.29 16.95
CA ALA A 398 -8.79 -14.27 17.56
C ALA A 398 -7.66 -14.96 18.34
N ALA A 399 -6.48 -14.34 18.34
CA ALA A 399 -5.42 -14.75 19.25
C ALA A 399 -6.03 -14.80 20.66
N ARG A 400 -5.97 -15.96 21.32
CA ARG A 400 -6.60 -16.14 22.63
C ARG A 400 -6.05 -15.05 23.55
N PRO A 401 -6.91 -14.22 24.17
CA PRO A 401 -6.44 -13.30 25.19
C PRO A 401 -6.01 -14.16 26.39
N VAL A 402 -4.73 -14.49 26.43
CA VAL A 402 -4.13 -15.05 27.64
C VAL A 402 -4.18 -13.91 28.64
N TRP A 403 -4.86 -14.10 29.78
CA TRP A 403 -4.77 -13.15 30.89
C TRP A 403 -3.30 -12.85 31.11
N ARG A 404 -2.89 -11.63 30.79
CA ARG A 404 -1.48 -11.28 30.73
C ARG A 404 -0.93 -11.39 32.15
N THR A 405 -0.07 -12.37 32.39
CA THR A 405 0.67 -12.47 33.65
C THR A 405 1.51 -11.20 33.80
N VAL A 406 1.39 -10.53 34.94
CA VAL A 406 2.21 -9.37 35.26
C VAL A 406 3.66 -9.83 35.33
N THR A 407 4.51 -9.27 34.45
CA THR A 407 5.93 -9.61 34.38
C THR A 407 6.77 -8.64 35.22
N GLN A 408 8.03 -8.96 35.48
CA GLN A 408 8.96 -8.01 36.12
C GLN A 408 9.14 -6.72 35.30
N ARG A 409 9.06 -6.83 33.97
CA ARG A 409 9.03 -5.68 33.06
C ARG A 409 7.82 -4.78 33.34
N ASP A 410 6.64 -5.36 33.56
CA ASP A 410 5.43 -4.59 33.88
C ASP A 410 5.54 -3.91 35.25
N VAL A 411 6.08 -4.61 36.25
CA VAL A 411 6.34 -4.04 37.58
C VAL A 411 7.33 -2.88 37.49
N HIS A 412 8.40 -3.01 36.70
CA HIS A 412 9.38 -1.93 36.50
C HIS A 412 8.76 -0.72 35.81
N LEU A 413 7.99 -0.94 34.74
CA LEU A 413 7.30 0.14 34.03
C LEU A 413 6.29 0.86 34.92
N LEU A 414 5.50 0.12 35.71
CA LEU A 414 4.58 0.71 36.69
C LEU A 414 5.31 1.51 37.76
N ARG A 415 6.49 1.06 38.20
CA ARG A 415 7.33 1.81 39.14
C ARG A 415 7.80 3.13 38.54
N LEU A 416 8.26 3.14 37.30
CA LEU A 416 8.67 4.36 36.60
C LEU A 416 7.51 5.35 36.47
N VAL A 417 6.32 4.87 36.11
CA VAL A 417 5.11 5.70 36.02
C VAL A 417 4.72 6.26 37.40
N GLN A 418 4.71 5.41 38.42
CA GLN A 418 4.38 5.83 39.78
C GLN A 418 5.37 6.88 40.30
N GLN A 419 6.67 6.69 40.05
CA GLN A 419 7.71 7.64 40.45
C GLN A 419 7.51 8.99 39.77
N ALA A 420 7.27 9.01 38.45
CA ALA A 420 7.00 10.25 37.72
C ALA A 420 5.74 10.98 38.23
N MET A 421 4.69 10.23 38.61
CA MET A 421 3.49 10.80 39.23
C MET A 421 3.76 11.41 40.61
N LEU A 422 4.59 10.77 41.43
CA LEU A 422 4.97 11.28 42.75
C LEU A 422 5.86 12.52 42.65
N ASP A 423 6.76 12.54 41.65
CA ASP A 423 7.67 13.65 41.41
C ASP A 423 7.01 14.82 40.65
N GLY A 424 5.80 14.62 40.12
CA GLY A 424 5.07 15.62 39.34
C GLY A 424 5.71 15.93 37.99
N THR A 425 6.39 14.96 37.38
CA THR A 425 7.08 15.11 36.09
C THR A 425 6.25 14.54 34.94
N ASP A 426 6.23 15.25 33.82
CA ASP A 426 5.52 14.81 32.59
C ASP A 426 6.36 13.90 31.68
N GLU A 427 7.61 13.61 32.05
CA GLU A 427 8.56 12.82 31.25
C GLU A 427 9.24 11.72 32.09
N ILE A 428 9.40 10.53 31.52
CA ILE A 428 10.20 9.44 32.09
C ILE A 428 11.50 9.32 31.29
N ARG A 429 12.62 9.62 31.93
CA ARG A 429 13.96 9.45 31.34
C ARG A 429 14.46 8.04 31.60
N LEU A 430 14.59 7.24 30.54
CA LEU A 430 15.09 5.87 30.65
C LEU A 430 16.62 5.86 30.76
N SER A 431 17.14 5.37 31.87
CA SER A 431 18.57 5.06 32.02
C SER A 431 18.95 3.75 31.33
N ALA A 432 20.25 3.48 31.18
CA ALA A 432 20.72 2.18 30.69
C ALA A 432 20.22 1.00 31.55
N THR A 433 20.07 1.22 32.86
CA THR A 433 19.52 0.26 33.81
C THR A 433 18.03 0.01 33.56
N ASP A 434 17.27 1.07 33.26
CA ASP A 434 15.85 0.94 32.92
C ASP A 434 15.66 0.18 31.61
N ILE A 435 16.47 0.49 30.59
CA ILE A 435 16.44 -0.24 29.32
C ILE A 435 16.72 -1.72 29.58
N ALA A 436 17.76 -2.05 30.36
CA ALA A 436 18.09 -3.43 30.70
C ALA A 436 16.97 -4.14 31.49
N ALA A 437 16.31 -3.46 32.43
CA ALA A 437 15.18 -4.01 33.18
C ALA A 437 13.91 -4.20 32.33
N LEU A 438 13.74 -3.40 31.27
CA LEU A 438 12.63 -3.48 30.34
C LEU A 438 12.86 -4.44 29.17
N THR A 439 14.11 -4.86 28.95
CA THR A 439 14.51 -5.82 27.92
C THR A 439 13.92 -7.21 28.21
N VAL A 440 13.38 -7.87 27.18
CA VAL A 440 12.78 -9.21 27.28
C VAL A 440 13.70 -10.25 26.64
N GLY A 441 14.01 -11.33 27.35
CA GLY A 441 14.84 -12.41 26.83
C GLY A 441 16.29 -11.98 26.56
N ASN A 442 17.04 -12.84 25.88
CA ASN A 442 18.42 -12.54 25.51
C ASN A 442 18.47 -12.00 24.07
N HIS A 443 18.81 -10.71 23.91
CA HIS A 443 18.90 -10.09 22.59
C HIS A 443 20.13 -10.53 21.77
N THR A 444 21.09 -11.24 22.35
CA THR A 444 22.20 -11.80 21.57
C THR A 444 21.76 -12.96 20.68
N SER A 445 20.62 -13.59 20.96
CA SER A 445 20.03 -14.66 20.14
C SER A 445 18.85 -14.19 19.31
N VAL A 446 18.60 -12.87 19.22
CA VAL A 446 17.51 -12.30 18.43
C VAL A 446 18.00 -12.01 17.01
N MET A 447 17.24 -12.49 16.03
CA MET A 447 17.39 -12.08 14.63
C MET A 447 16.73 -10.71 14.43
N PRO A 448 17.52 -9.64 14.25
CA PRO A 448 16.97 -8.32 14.00
C PRO A 448 16.36 -8.26 12.60
N PRO A 449 15.45 -7.31 12.33
CA PRO A 449 15.09 -7.01 10.95
C PRO A 449 16.31 -6.43 10.22
N GLU A 450 16.63 -6.94 9.03
CA GLU A 450 17.76 -6.42 8.22
C GLU A 450 17.53 -4.96 7.79
N ARG A 451 16.26 -4.61 7.59
CA ARG A 451 15.82 -3.28 7.18
C ARG A 451 14.77 -2.74 8.14
N ILE A 452 14.92 -1.48 8.51
CA ILE A 452 13.93 -0.73 9.29
C ILE A 452 13.64 0.60 8.62
N GLU A 453 12.43 1.10 8.79
CA GLU A 453 12.10 2.49 8.51
C GLU A 453 11.60 3.13 9.80
N LEU A 454 12.05 4.35 10.08
CA LEU A 454 11.55 5.18 11.17
C LEU A 454 11.09 6.51 10.60
N GLY A 455 9.87 6.90 10.95
CA GLY A 455 9.37 8.25 10.76
C GLY A 455 9.65 9.05 12.01
N VAL A 456 10.35 10.17 11.87
CA VAL A 456 10.73 11.05 12.98
C VAL A 456 10.35 12.50 12.71
N THR A 457 10.14 13.29 13.77
CA THR A 457 10.20 14.75 13.71
C THR A 457 11.40 15.23 14.52
N VAL A 458 12.09 16.25 14.02
CA VAL A 458 13.27 16.81 14.67
C VAL A 458 12.98 18.26 15.03
N HIS A 459 13.22 18.63 16.29
CA HIS A 459 12.96 19.95 16.84
C HIS A 459 14.28 20.57 17.33
N ALA A 460 14.63 21.73 16.81
CA ALA A 460 15.83 22.47 17.21
C ALA A 460 15.60 23.98 17.07
N CYS A 461 16.35 24.79 17.83
CA CYS A 461 16.24 26.25 17.76
C CYS A 461 16.89 26.84 16.49
N SER A 462 17.78 26.08 15.81
CA SER A 462 18.41 26.48 14.55
C SER A 462 19.03 25.28 13.84
N ALA A 463 19.39 25.44 12.56
CA ALA A 463 20.17 24.44 11.83
C ALA A 463 21.55 24.17 12.47
N LEU A 464 22.19 25.21 13.01
CA LEU A 464 23.46 25.06 13.71
C LEU A 464 23.32 24.22 15.01
N ALA A 465 22.16 24.25 15.66
CA ALA A 465 21.88 23.40 16.80
C ALA A 465 21.77 21.91 16.39
N LEU A 466 21.14 21.63 15.23
CA LEU A 466 21.13 20.29 14.64
C LEU A 466 22.54 19.77 14.34
N ASP A 467 23.41 20.62 13.80
CA ASP A 467 24.80 20.27 13.50
C ASP A 467 25.65 20.05 14.77
N ARG A 468 25.22 20.57 15.91
CA ARG A 468 25.88 20.42 17.22
C ARG A 468 25.30 19.30 18.08
N GLY A 469 24.28 18.60 17.61
CA GLY A 469 23.58 17.58 18.39
C GLY A 469 22.58 18.14 19.42
N ASP A 470 22.24 19.42 19.37
CA ASP A 470 21.30 20.08 20.29
C ASP A 470 19.89 20.13 19.67
N PHE A 471 19.19 19.00 19.78
CA PHE A 471 17.84 18.83 19.25
C PHE A 471 17.04 17.79 20.01
N GLU A 472 15.72 17.81 19.83
CA GLU A 472 14.81 16.75 20.26
C GLU A 472 14.37 15.94 19.04
N LEU A 473 14.51 14.62 19.11
CA LEU A 473 14.01 13.69 18.11
C LEU A 473 12.79 12.93 18.64
N ARG A 474 11.68 13.01 17.91
CA ARG A 474 10.45 12.30 18.26
C ARG A 474 10.11 11.25 17.21
N ILE A 475 9.91 10.01 17.65
CA ILE A 475 9.48 8.93 16.77
C ILE A 475 7.97 9.06 16.56
N ILE A 476 7.56 9.23 15.31
CA ILE A 476 6.14 9.38 14.92
C ILE A 476 5.59 8.14 14.20
N GLY A 477 6.46 7.21 13.81
CA GLY A 477 6.04 5.94 13.21
C GLY A 477 7.18 4.98 12.98
N ALA A 478 6.88 3.69 13.07
CA ALA A 478 7.76 2.60 12.70
C ALA A 478 6.90 1.59 11.91
N PRO A 479 6.83 1.68 10.56
CA PRO A 479 6.12 0.68 9.76
C PRO A 479 6.70 -0.71 10.02
N ARG A 480 5.88 -1.75 9.83
CA ARG A 480 6.38 -3.13 9.91
C ARG A 480 7.33 -3.38 8.75
N THR A 481 8.30 -4.26 8.96
CA THR A 481 9.36 -4.61 7.98
C THR A 481 8.87 -4.85 6.54
N PRO A 482 7.75 -5.56 6.25
CA PRO A 482 7.30 -5.76 4.87
C PRO A 482 6.55 -4.56 4.26
N THR A 483 6.46 -3.43 4.97
CA THR A 483 5.75 -2.23 4.51
C THR A 483 6.70 -1.05 4.42
N SER A 484 6.39 -0.09 3.53
CA SER A 484 7.22 1.08 3.32
C SER A 484 6.42 2.38 3.31
N MET A 485 7.00 3.39 3.95
CA MET A 485 6.54 4.78 3.95
C MET A 485 6.98 5.58 2.72
N ILE A 486 7.99 5.11 1.98
CA ILE A 486 8.50 5.74 0.76
C ILE A 486 7.90 5.11 -0.50
N GLY A 487 7.50 3.83 -0.47
CA GLY A 487 7.04 3.06 -1.63
C GLY A 487 6.02 3.78 -2.52
N ARG A 488 4.97 4.38 -1.93
CA ARG A 488 3.94 5.14 -2.68
C ARG A 488 4.51 6.29 -3.50
N PHE A 489 5.61 6.89 -3.08
CA PHE A 489 6.14 8.12 -3.66
C PHE A 489 7.34 7.89 -4.58
N VAL A 490 7.81 6.65 -4.73
CA VAL A 490 9.03 6.36 -5.50
C VAL A 490 8.92 6.89 -6.93
N TYR A 491 7.74 6.81 -7.55
CA TYR A 491 7.52 7.34 -8.89
C TYR A 491 7.69 8.87 -9.01
N LEU A 492 7.65 9.61 -7.90
CA LEU A 492 7.91 11.06 -7.88
C LEU A 492 9.41 11.39 -7.85
N LEU A 493 10.25 10.45 -7.40
CA LEU A 493 11.69 10.64 -7.23
C LEU A 493 12.41 10.60 -8.57
N ASP A 494 13.61 11.17 -8.62
CA ASP A 494 14.48 11.04 -9.79
C ASP A 494 15.01 9.60 -9.92
N ALA A 495 15.58 9.26 -11.07
CA ALA A 495 16.03 7.90 -11.34
C ALA A 495 17.06 7.38 -10.31
N SER A 496 18.00 8.24 -9.89
CA SER A 496 19.04 7.89 -8.90
C SER A 496 18.42 7.53 -7.56
N ASP A 497 17.50 8.36 -7.05
CA ASP A 497 16.82 8.09 -5.79
C ASP A 497 15.88 6.88 -5.88
N ARG A 498 15.26 6.61 -7.03
CA ARG A 498 14.49 5.38 -7.25
C ARG A 498 15.36 4.13 -7.13
N ASP A 499 16.53 4.14 -7.75
CA ASP A 499 17.48 3.02 -7.70
C ASP A 499 18.00 2.82 -6.28
N ARG A 500 18.31 3.92 -5.57
CA ARG A 500 18.71 3.88 -4.16
C ARG A 500 17.60 3.32 -3.26
N VAL A 501 16.32 3.60 -3.54
CA VAL A 501 15.20 2.99 -2.80
C VAL A 501 15.13 1.49 -3.08
N ALA A 502 15.20 1.07 -4.34
CA ALA A 502 15.18 -0.34 -4.73
C ALA A 502 16.29 -1.13 -4.04
N GLN A 503 17.51 -0.59 -4.01
CA GLN A 503 18.68 -1.17 -3.33
C GLN A 503 18.46 -1.35 -1.82
N THR A 504 17.60 -0.56 -1.18
CA THR A 504 17.34 -0.73 0.27
C THR A 504 16.66 -2.05 0.61
N TYR A 505 16.04 -2.72 -0.37
CA TYR A 505 15.37 -4.00 -0.16
C TYR A 505 16.27 -5.19 -0.48
N THR A 506 17.40 -4.99 -1.15
CA THR A 506 18.38 -6.06 -1.41
C THR A 506 19.07 -6.42 -0.09
N THR A 507 18.96 -7.69 0.30
CA THR A 507 19.53 -8.21 1.55
C THR A 507 21.02 -8.50 1.42
N VAL A 508 21.72 -8.62 2.55
CA VAL A 508 23.13 -9.09 2.55
C VAL A 508 23.19 -10.52 2.04
N ALA A 509 22.23 -11.35 2.43
CA ALA A 509 22.12 -12.73 1.95
C ALA A 509 21.91 -12.82 0.43
N GLU A 510 21.21 -11.85 -0.18
CA GLU A 510 21.08 -11.75 -1.63
C GLU A 510 22.38 -11.32 -2.31
N ALA A 511 23.13 -10.39 -1.71
CA ALA A 511 24.46 -10.01 -2.19
C ALA A 511 25.45 -11.20 -2.17
N ASP A 512 25.30 -12.10 -1.19
CA ASP A 512 26.10 -13.31 -1.05
C ASP A 512 25.55 -14.51 -1.86
N GLY A 513 24.48 -14.32 -2.63
CA GLY A 513 23.87 -15.32 -3.52
C GLY A 513 23.04 -16.41 -2.82
N GLY A 514 22.73 -16.22 -1.54
CA GLY A 514 22.02 -17.19 -0.70
C GLY A 514 20.50 -16.99 -0.61
N ALA A 515 20.01 -15.76 -0.80
CA ALA A 515 18.59 -15.40 -0.73
C ALA A 515 18.15 -14.53 -1.93
N VAL A 516 16.84 -14.44 -2.22
CA VAL A 516 16.33 -13.52 -3.26
C VAL A 516 15.13 -12.74 -2.75
N THR A 517 15.19 -11.41 -2.79
CA THR A 517 14.08 -10.57 -2.39
C THR A 517 12.98 -10.57 -3.45
N ALA A 518 11.76 -10.93 -3.05
CA ALA A 518 10.57 -10.86 -3.90
C ALA A 518 9.59 -9.78 -3.44
N GLN A 519 9.14 -8.95 -4.39
CA GLN A 519 8.06 -8.00 -4.15
C GLN A 519 6.70 -8.69 -4.29
N LEU A 520 5.87 -8.58 -3.26
CA LEU A 520 4.48 -9.01 -3.34
C LEU A 520 3.64 -7.98 -4.09
N SER A 521 2.80 -8.46 -5.01
CA SER A 521 1.82 -7.63 -5.73
C SER A 521 0.43 -8.26 -5.61
N PHE A 522 -0.52 -7.52 -5.05
CA PHE A 522 -1.86 -8.05 -4.76
C PHE A 522 -2.88 -6.93 -4.59
N PRO A 523 -4.16 -7.15 -4.96
CA PRO A 523 -5.18 -6.14 -4.81
C PRO A 523 -5.52 -5.90 -3.34
N PRO A 524 -5.69 -4.64 -2.89
CA PRO A 524 -6.05 -4.36 -1.51
C PRO A 524 -7.51 -4.72 -1.21
N ARG A 525 -7.81 -5.02 0.07
CA ARG A 525 -9.17 -5.32 0.55
C ARG A 525 -10.16 -4.15 0.44
N ARG A 526 -9.67 -2.94 0.23
CA ARG A 526 -10.45 -1.75 -0.12
C ARG A 526 -9.82 -1.17 -1.38
N ILE A 527 -10.60 -1.05 -2.45
CA ILE A 527 -10.10 -0.61 -3.76
C ILE A 527 -9.42 0.75 -3.66
N HIS A 528 -10.01 1.70 -2.93
CA HIS A 528 -9.39 3.01 -2.63
C HIS A 528 -7.93 2.95 -2.14
N ASN A 529 -7.54 1.89 -1.42
CA ASN A 529 -6.17 1.75 -0.93
C ASN A 529 -5.16 1.50 -2.06
N GLY A 530 -5.62 1.18 -3.28
CA GLY A 530 -4.80 1.11 -4.50
C GLY A 530 -4.03 2.40 -4.76
N ASN A 531 -4.59 3.55 -4.39
CA ASN A 531 -3.91 4.85 -4.45
C ASN A 531 -2.61 4.90 -3.62
N VAL A 532 -2.47 3.99 -2.65
CA VAL A 532 -1.32 3.85 -1.74
C VAL A 532 -0.48 2.62 -2.08
N THR A 533 -1.11 1.49 -2.40
CA THR A 533 -0.42 0.21 -2.60
C THR A 533 0.15 0.03 -4.01
N SER A 534 -0.29 0.83 -4.99
CA SER A 534 0.32 0.84 -6.33
C SER A 534 1.67 1.56 -6.32
N THR A 535 2.76 0.79 -6.16
CA THR A 535 4.11 1.33 -5.83
C THR A 535 5.15 1.17 -6.94
N GLY A 536 4.80 0.58 -8.09
CA GLY A 536 5.80 0.27 -9.12
C GLY A 536 6.49 -1.06 -8.86
N ARG A 537 7.22 -1.58 -9.85
CA ARG A 537 8.14 -2.70 -9.66
C ARG A 537 9.46 -2.15 -9.10
N LEU A 538 9.76 -2.47 -7.84
CA LEU A 538 10.99 -2.09 -7.13
C LEU A 538 11.99 -3.25 -7.05
N GLN A 539 11.54 -4.48 -7.28
CA GLN A 539 12.38 -5.68 -7.28
C GLN A 539 12.22 -6.46 -8.58
N PRO A 540 13.29 -7.13 -9.07
CA PRO A 540 13.21 -7.98 -10.25
C PRO A 540 12.22 -9.13 -10.06
N GLN A 541 12.24 -9.78 -8.90
CA GLN A 541 11.30 -10.85 -8.58
C GLN A 541 10.00 -10.29 -8.01
N THR A 542 8.89 -10.70 -8.62
CA THR A 542 7.54 -10.39 -8.14
C THR A 542 6.73 -11.66 -7.91
N VAL A 543 5.94 -11.69 -6.85
CA VAL A 543 4.93 -12.73 -6.61
C VAL A 543 3.55 -12.06 -6.65
N SER A 544 2.84 -12.24 -7.76
CA SER A 544 1.48 -11.72 -7.93
C SER A 544 0.47 -12.66 -7.28
N ILE A 545 -0.48 -12.12 -6.52
CA ILE A 545 -1.53 -12.88 -5.83
C ILE A 545 -2.91 -12.27 -6.16
N ALA A 546 -3.83 -13.09 -6.65
CA ALA A 546 -5.22 -12.71 -6.99
C ALA A 546 -5.35 -11.54 -8.00
N GLU A 547 -4.36 -11.37 -8.87
CA GLU A 547 -4.30 -10.38 -9.95
C GLU A 547 -3.65 -10.94 -11.20
N HIS A 548 -3.79 -10.23 -12.33
CA HIS A 548 -3.06 -10.57 -13.55
C HIS A 548 -1.61 -10.10 -13.41
N PRO A 549 -0.60 -10.97 -13.60
CA PRO A 549 0.80 -10.59 -13.42
C PRO A 549 1.26 -9.61 -14.51
N ASP A 550 2.25 -8.80 -14.14
CA ASP A 550 2.88 -7.78 -14.98
C ASP A 550 4.26 -8.27 -15.45
N GLY A 551 4.26 -9.26 -16.36
CA GLY A 551 5.47 -9.93 -16.83
C GLY A 551 5.88 -11.15 -16.00
N ASP A 552 7.15 -11.55 -16.14
CA ASP A 552 7.67 -12.74 -15.48
C ASP A 552 7.81 -12.52 -13.97
N GLY A 553 7.50 -13.57 -13.21
CA GLY A 553 7.52 -13.57 -11.75
C GLY A 553 7.56 -14.99 -11.20
N THR A 554 7.72 -15.11 -9.89
CA THR A 554 7.67 -16.40 -9.20
C THR A 554 6.21 -16.77 -8.93
N SER A 555 5.78 -17.95 -9.38
CA SER A 555 4.43 -18.43 -9.11
C SER A 555 4.27 -18.76 -7.63
N LEU A 556 3.07 -18.54 -7.07
CA LEU A 556 2.74 -19.01 -5.73
C LEU A 556 2.86 -20.54 -5.61
N ASP A 557 2.66 -21.26 -6.71
CA ASP A 557 2.78 -22.72 -6.77
C ASP A 557 4.23 -23.22 -6.74
N ASP A 558 5.19 -22.34 -7.02
CA ASP A 558 6.62 -22.65 -6.93
C ASP A 558 7.16 -22.41 -5.51
N LEU A 559 6.32 -21.96 -4.57
CA LEU A 559 6.74 -21.60 -3.22
C LEU A 559 6.34 -22.67 -2.20
N ALA A 560 7.31 -23.05 -1.36
CA ALA A 560 7.13 -23.94 -0.22
C ALA A 560 7.62 -23.28 1.06
N VAL A 561 7.04 -23.66 2.19
CA VAL A 561 7.48 -23.25 3.52
C VAL A 561 8.29 -24.38 4.13
N THR A 562 9.42 -24.03 4.73
CA THR A 562 10.19 -24.91 5.61
C THR A 562 10.43 -24.26 6.97
N ALA A 563 11.00 -25.01 7.90
CA ALA A 563 11.30 -24.55 9.25
C ALA A 563 12.58 -25.18 9.77
N ASP A 564 13.40 -24.38 10.46
CA ASP A 564 14.47 -24.86 11.31
C ASP A 564 14.08 -24.77 12.80
N ALA A 565 15.08 -24.79 13.69
CA ALA A 565 14.84 -24.67 15.13
C ALA A 565 14.33 -23.28 15.56
N GLU A 566 14.58 -22.24 14.76
CA GLU A 566 14.44 -20.82 15.12
C GLU A 566 13.29 -20.14 14.37
N GLN A 567 13.10 -20.41 13.08
CA GLN A 567 12.15 -19.67 12.23
C GLN A 567 11.57 -20.50 11.07
N LEU A 568 10.61 -19.88 10.38
CA LEU A 568 10.04 -20.37 9.12
C LEU A 568 10.73 -19.65 7.96
N TYR A 569 10.96 -20.38 6.88
CA TYR A 569 11.52 -19.84 5.64
C TYR A 569 10.58 -20.11 4.47
N LEU A 570 10.68 -19.26 3.46
CA LEU A 570 10.11 -19.52 2.16
C LEU A 570 11.24 -20.09 1.28
N GLU A 571 10.93 -21.12 0.50
CA GLU A 571 11.84 -21.68 -0.49
C GLU A 571 11.13 -21.83 -1.81
N ARG A 572 11.87 -21.60 -2.90
CA ARG A 572 11.37 -21.90 -4.23
C ARG A 572 11.64 -23.36 -4.55
N SER A 573 10.57 -24.13 -4.70
CA SER A 573 10.64 -25.49 -5.17
C SER A 573 10.85 -25.53 -6.69
N ALA A 574 11.83 -26.31 -7.16
CA ALA A 574 12.01 -26.58 -8.58
C ALA A 574 10.92 -27.52 -9.15
N THR A 575 10.13 -28.16 -8.29
CA THR A 575 9.08 -29.11 -8.68
C THR A 575 7.70 -28.45 -8.63
N GLY A 576 7.38 -27.63 -9.64
CA GLY A 576 6.05 -27.06 -9.89
C GLY A 576 5.01 -28.11 -10.33
N SER A 577 4.90 -29.23 -9.63
CA SER A 577 3.94 -30.30 -9.92
C SER A 577 3.28 -30.74 -8.63
N LEU A 578 1.94 -30.68 -8.60
CA LEU A 578 1.12 -31.39 -7.61
C LEU A 578 1.70 -32.81 -7.43
N PRO A 579 2.20 -33.20 -6.24
CA PRO A 579 2.50 -34.60 -6.02
C PRO A 579 1.18 -35.35 -6.02
N SER A 580 0.94 -36.11 -7.09
CA SER A 580 0.07 -37.28 -7.01
C SER A 580 0.56 -38.12 -5.84
N ARG A 581 -0.37 -38.48 -4.94
CA ARG A 581 -0.09 -39.40 -3.83
C ARG A 581 0.67 -40.63 -4.34
N HIS A 582 1.73 -40.98 -3.61
CA HIS A 582 2.74 -42.02 -3.85
C HIS A 582 3.88 -41.64 -4.78
N GLU A 583 5.00 -41.20 -4.18
CA GLU A 583 6.24 -41.98 -4.11
C GLU A 583 7.29 -41.19 -3.31
N SER A 584 8.02 -41.90 -2.44
CA SER A 584 9.21 -41.38 -1.78
C SER A 584 10.41 -41.55 -2.72
N PRO A 585 11.29 -40.54 -2.83
CA PRO A 585 12.71 -40.85 -3.00
C PRO A 585 13.57 -40.12 -1.97
N GLN A 586 14.43 -40.92 -1.34
CA GLN A 586 15.59 -40.49 -0.59
C GLN A 586 16.61 -39.88 -1.56
N HIS A 587 17.00 -38.62 -1.37
CA HIS A 587 18.31 -38.13 -1.81
C HIS A 587 18.83 -37.02 -0.89
N HIS A 588 20.14 -37.09 -0.61
CA HIS A 588 20.93 -36.23 0.27
C HIS A 588 20.99 -34.76 -0.22
N PRO A 589 21.28 -33.79 0.68
CA PRO A 589 21.09 -32.38 0.40
C PRO A 589 22.28 -31.80 -0.37
N ALA A 590 22.02 -31.30 -1.57
CA ALA A 590 22.76 -30.17 -2.11
C ALA A 590 21.91 -28.93 -1.82
N THR A 591 22.46 -27.97 -1.09
CA THR A 591 21.78 -26.76 -0.62
C THR A 591 21.23 -25.97 -1.82
N PRO A 592 19.89 -25.88 -1.98
CA PRO A 592 19.29 -24.96 -2.93
C PRO A 592 19.28 -23.53 -2.36
N PRO A 593 19.18 -22.49 -3.20
CA PRO A 593 19.10 -21.11 -2.73
C PRO A 593 17.82 -20.88 -1.91
N HIS A 594 17.95 -20.18 -0.78
CA HIS A 594 16.85 -19.79 0.10
C HIS A 594 16.10 -18.56 -0.48
N PHE A 595 14.88 -18.26 -0.04
CA PHE A 595 14.08 -17.09 -0.47
C PHE A 595 13.71 -16.18 0.70
#